data_AF-A0A3D1FYW9-F1
#
_entry.id   AF-A0A3D1FYW9-F1
#
_cell.length_a   1.000
_cell.length_b   1.000
_cell.length_c   1.000
_cell.angle_alpha   90.00
_cell.angle_beta   90.00
_cell.angle_gamma   90.00
#
_symmetry.space_group_name_H-M   'P 1'
#
loop_
_entity.id
_entity.type
_entity.pdbx_description
1 polymer ?
#
loop_
_entity_poly.entity_id
_entity_poly.type
_entity_poly.pdbx_seq_one_letter_code
_entity_poly.pdbx_strand_id
1 'polypeptide(L)'
;MENQNKGLDKNQIIGFVLIAAIMGVFGWWQSKNAPEEPLEPVVEEALESVNESDLVVLDETAVVSAEELDSNGFVAEEFVVENNDLKLTFSTQGARMISAQMKDYQTYDSLPLYLVNENQTMDLILPGAESLGQKGFIIDARTSSGVVLTDGSTKVRITLPENGFDFSWVVSGNAGIAGKPELFWERTAMRTEKGISNERIYSTYS
;
A
#
# COMPACT_ATOMS: atom_id res chain seq x y z
N MET A 1 39.87 57.97 31.40
CA MET A 1 38.79 56.97 31.54
C MET A 1 37.66 57.47 30.66
N GLU A 2 37.40 56.86 29.52
CA GLU A 2 36.32 57.28 28.63
C GLU A 2 35.42 56.09 28.34
N ASN A 3 34.22 56.14 28.90
CA ASN A 3 33.19 55.11 28.82
C ASN A 3 32.41 55.32 27.53
N GLN A 4 32.66 54.46 26.54
CA GLN A 4 31.86 54.38 25.33
C GLN A 4 30.68 53.43 25.61
N ASN A 5 29.51 54.01 25.92
CA ASN A 5 28.25 53.26 25.89
C ASN A 5 27.90 52.94 24.44
N LYS A 6 28.40 51.80 23.93
CA LYS A 6 27.88 51.19 22.71
C LYS A 6 26.50 50.58 23.03
N GLY A 7 25.44 51.37 22.80
CA GLY A 7 24.09 50.83 22.72
C GLY A 7 23.97 49.82 21.57
N LEU A 8 22.97 48.93 21.64
CA LEU A 8 22.75 47.89 20.63
C LEU A 8 22.67 48.51 19.23
N ASP A 9 23.47 48.01 18.29
CA ASP A 9 23.49 48.52 16.91
C ASP A 9 22.14 48.26 16.23
N LYS A 10 21.62 49.26 15.48
CA LYS A 10 20.32 49.15 14.79
C LYS A 10 20.26 47.94 13.85
N ASN A 11 21.38 47.59 13.22
CA ASN A 11 21.49 46.43 12.34
C ASN A 11 21.46 45.10 13.13
N GLN A 12 21.94 45.10 14.36
CA GLN A 12 21.86 43.96 15.27
C GLN A 12 20.42 43.76 15.78
N ILE A 13 19.71 44.85 16.08
CA ILE A 13 18.26 44.82 16.42
C ILE A 13 17.46 44.23 15.25
N ILE A 14 17.74 44.67 14.02
CA ILE A 14 17.08 44.13 12.82
C ILE A 14 17.32 42.61 12.70
N GLY A 15 18.54 42.14 13.00
CA GLY A 15 18.86 40.71 12.99
C GLY A 15 18.03 39.91 13.99
N PHE A 16 17.90 40.41 15.23
CA PHE A 16 17.06 39.77 16.25
C PHE A 16 15.57 39.71 15.86
N VAL A 17 15.05 40.76 15.23
CA VAL A 17 13.66 40.79 14.75
C VAL A 17 13.42 39.77 13.64
N LEU A 18 14.37 39.62 12.70
CA LEU A 18 14.28 38.63 11.62
C LEU A 18 14.33 37.20 12.15
N ILE A 19 15.22 36.91 13.10
CA ILE A 19 15.31 35.59 13.72
C ILE A 19 14.01 35.26 14.47
N ALA A 20 13.46 36.21 15.23
CA ALA A 20 12.19 36.02 15.94
C ALA A 20 11.01 35.75 14.97
N ALA A 21 10.97 36.45 13.83
CA ALA A 21 9.93 36.23 12.82
C ALA A 21 10.02 34.83 12.18
N ILE A 22 11.23 34.39 11.81
CA ILE A 22 11.44 33.06 11.22
C ILE A 22 11.09 31.96 12.23
N MET A 23 11.52 32.12 13.50
CA MET A 23 11.19 31.16 14.56
C MET A 23 9.68 31.10 14.86
N GLY A 24 8.98 32.23 14.80
CA GLY A 24 7.52 32.27 14.98
C GLY A 24 6.78 31.53 13.87
N VAL A 25 7.14 31.78 12.62
CA VAL A 25 6.54 31.09 11.46
C VAL A 25 6.87 29.60 11.48
N PHE A 26 8.12 29.24 11.77
CA PHE A 26 8.56 27.85 11.83
C PHE A 26 7.92 27.08 12.99
N GLY A 27 7.82 27.68 14.18
CA GLY A 27 7.16 27.07 15.33
C GLY A 27 5.66 26.86 15.11
N TRP A 28 4.98 27.81 14.46
CA TRP A 28 3.58 27.66 14.08
C TRP A 28 3.37 26.55 13.04
N TRP A 29 4.27 26.45 12.06
CA TRP A 29 4.27 25.37 11.07
C TRP A 29 4.55 24.00 11.71
N GLN A 30 5.53 23.90 12.61
CA GLN A 30 5.84 22.64 13.30
C GLN A 30 4.72 22.20 14.23
N SER A 31 4.01 23.12 14.90
CA SER A 31 2.83 22.78 15.70
C SER A 31 1.68 22.21 14.87
N LYS A 32 1.56 22.57 13.59
CA LYS A 32 0.54 22.02 12.68
C LYS A 32 0.93 20.68 12.06
N ASN A 33 2.23 20.38 12.00
CA ASN A 33 2.78 19.20 11.32
C ASN A 33 3.53 18.25 12.27
N ALA A 34 3.41 18.46 13.58
CA ALA A 34 3.97 17.55 14.57
C ALA A 34 3.17 16.23 14.49
N PRO A 35 3.84 15.07 14.26
CA PRO A 35 3.19 13.78 14.30
C PRO A 35 2.54 13.58 15.67
N GLU A 36 1.27 13.19 15.71
CA GLU A 36 0.60 12.80 16.95
C GLU A 36 1.36 11.60 17.54
N GLU A 37 1.83 11.73 18.78
CA GLU A 37 2.38 10.60 19.53
C GLU A 37 1.25 9.59 19.78
N PRO A 38 1.38 8.33 19.34
CA PRO A 38 0.34 7.33 19.59
C PRO A 38 0.25 7.05 21.10
N LEU A 39 -0.90 7.40 21.68
CA LEU A 39 -1.25 7.03 23.05
C LEU A 39 -1.52 5.52 23.09
N GLU A 40 -0.73 4.79 23.89
CA GLU A 40 -0.97 3.39 24.22
C GLU A 40 -2.29 3.21 25.02
N PRO A 41 -2.99 2.07 24.85
CA PRO A 41 -4.43 1.96 25.03
C PRO A 41 -4.86 1.72 26.48
N VAL A 42 -5.90 2.43 26.93
CA VAL A 42 -6.74 2.01 28.05
C VAL A 42 -7.95 1.28 27.49
N VAL A 43 -8.01 -0.01 27.81
CA VAL A 43 -9.17 -0.88 27.60
C VAL A 43 -10.31 -0.37 28.47
N GLU A 44 -11.40 0.07 27.85
CA GLU A 44 -12.71 0.09 28.50
C GLU A 44 -13.77 -0.45 27.52
N GLU A 45 -14.31 -1.58 27.92
CA GLU A 45 -15.42 -2.32 27.36
C GLU A 45 -16.72 -1.55 27.62
N ALA A 46 -17.46 -1.18 26.58
CA ALA A 46 -18.86 -0.82 26.69
C ALA A 46 -19.60 -1.11 25.38
N LEU A 47 -20.45 -2.14 25.44
CA LEU A 47 -21.54 -2.39 24.52
C LEU A 47 -22.62 -1.30 24.66
N GLU A 48 -23.16 -0.84 23.53
CA GLU A 48 -24.59 -0.88 23.16
C GLU A 48 -25.07 0.34 22.36
N SER A 49 -25.70 0.00 21.22
CA SER A 49 -26.71 0.76 20.46
C SER A 49 -26.23 2.08 19.81
N VAL A 50 -26.66 2.45 18.61
CA VAL A 50 -28.00 2.95 18.30
C VAL A 50 -28.20 2.94 16.78
N ASN A 51 -29.31 2.31 16.38
CA ASN A 51 -30.31 2.72 15.39
C ASN A 51 -30.01 2.82 13.88
N GLU A 52 -30.95 2.18 13.19
CA GLU A 52 -31.30 2.28 11.78
C GLU A 52 -31.47 3.73 11.31
N SER A 53 -31.03 3.99 10.07
CA SER A 53 -31.75 4.81 9.08
C SER A 53 -31.04 4.77 7.73
N ASP A 54 -31.57 3.92 6.85
CA ASP A 54 -32.04 4.21 5.50
C ASP A 54 -31.17 4.90 4.42
N LEU A 55 -31.14 4.21 3.26
CA LEU A 55 -31.16 4.72 1.87
C LEU A 55 -29.83 5.31 1.33
N VAL A 56 -29.36 5.05 0.10
CA VAL A 56 -29.96 4.66 -1.18
C VAL A 56 -28.96 3.83 -1.99
N VAL A 57 -29.49 2.78 -2.63
CA VAL A 57 -28.86 1.95 -3.67
C VAL A 57 -28.58 2.78 -4.92
N LEU A 58 -27.32 2.76 -5.39
CA LEU A 58 -27.00 2.95 -6.80
C LEU A 58 -26.39 1.64 -7.31
N ASP A 59 -27.22 0.93 -8.06
CA ASP A 59 -26.93 -0.29 -8.79
C ASP A 59 -26.14 0.05 -10.06
N GLU A 60 -24.96 -0.56 -10.20
CA GLU A 60 -24.44 -0.98 -11.50
C GLU A 60 -23.81 -2.38 -11.33
N THR A 61 -24.69 -3.38 -11.29
CA THR A 61 -24.55 -4.67 -11.98
C THR A 61 -23.14 -5.21 -12.26
N ALA A 62 -22.72 -6.19 -11.46
CA ALA A 62 -22.13 -7.45 -11.94
C ALA A 62 -22.15 -8.49 -10.81
N VAL A 63 -23.33 -9.08 -10.57
CA VAL A 63 -23.46 -10.32 -9.79
C VAL A 63 -23.17 -11.47 -10.74
N VAL A 64 -22.02 -12.12 -10.59
CA VAL A 64 -21.79 -13.45 -11.17
C VAL A 64 -22.02 -14.46 -10.07
N SER A 65 -23.16 -15.14 -10.17
CA SER A 65 -23.50 -16.31 -9.37
C SER A 65 -22.45 -17.40 -9.54
N ALA A 66 -22.06 -18.01 -8.42
CA ALA A 66 -21.34 -19.25 -8.39
C ALA A 66 -22.23 -20.37 -8.94
N GLU A 67 -21.89 -20.89 -10.12
CA GLU A 67 -22.14 -22.27 -10.56
C GLU A 67 -21.47 -22.48 -11.94
N GLU A 68 -20.85 -23.65 -12.12
CA GLU A 68 -20.27 -24.19 -13.36
C GLU A 68 -18.91 -23.61 -13.84
N LEU A 69 -17.81 -24.11 -13.27
CA LEU A 69 -16.54 -24.19 -14.00
C LEU A 69 -16.58 -25.40 -14.94
N ASP A 70 -17.35 -25.28 -16.03
CA ASP A 70 -17.31 -26.19 -17.16
C ASP A 70 -16.23 -25.74 -18.17
N SER A 71 -15.25 -26.61 -18.37
CA SER A 71 -14.32 -26.87 -19.49
C SER A 71 -14.07 -25.88 -20.66
N ASN A 72 -14.35 -24.59 -20.51
CA ASN A 72 -13.71 -23.53 -21.30
C ASN A 72 -12.60 -22.92 -20.46
N GLY A 73 -11.36 -22.96 -20.98
CA GLY A 73 -10.15 -22.59 -20.24
C GLY A 73 -10.31 -21.28 -19.45
N PHE A 74 -9.97 -21.34 -18.16
CA PHE A 74 -9.99 -20.18 -17.28
C PHE A 74 -9.20 -19.02 -17.91
N VAL A 75 -9.85 -17.86 -18.02
CA VAL A 75 -9.22 -16.63 -18.53
C VAL A 75 -8.85 -15.77 -17.33
N ALA A 76 -7.57 -15.48 -17.18
CA ALA A 76 -7.09 -14.61 -16.12
C ALA A 76 -7.55 -13.17 -16.36
N GLU A 77 -8.06 -12.54 -15.31
CA GLU A 77 -8.47 -11.15 -15.28
C GLU A 77 -7.62 -10.40 -14.26
N GLU A 78 -7.45 -9.10 -14.47
CA GLU A 78 -6.78 -8.22 -13.52
C GLU A 78 -7.79 -7.29 -12.84
N PHE A 79 -7.56 -7.02 -11.56
CA PHE A 79 -8.40 -6.09 -10.80
C PHE A 79 -7.56 -5.22 -9.88
N VAL A 80 -8.09 -4.02 -9.62
CA VAL A 80 -7.46 -3.01 -8.78
C VAL A 80 -8.09 -2.99 -7.38
N VAL A 81 -7.24 -2.81 -6.39
CA VAL A 81 -7.57 -2.45 -5.01
C VAL A 81 -6.75 -1.21 -4.66
N GLU A 82 -7.39 -0.12 -4.29
CA GLU A 82 -6.71 1.16 -4.05
C GLU A 82 -7.20 1.85 -2.77
N ASN A 83 -6.32 2.62 -2.17
CA ASN A 83 -6.61 3.49 -1.02
C ASN A 83 -6.01 4.88 -1.27
N ASN A 84 -5.83 5.70 -0.23
CA ASN A 84 -5.27 7.04 -0.40
C ASN A 84 -3.79 7.03 -0.86
N ASP A 85 -3.00 6.04 -0.43
CA ASP A 85 -1.54 6.00 -0.59
C ASP A 85 -1.02 4.97 -1.61
N LEU A 86 -1.84 3.97 -1.95
CA LEU A 86 -1.49 2.82 -2.77
C LEU A 86 -2.54 2.53 -3.83
N LYS A 87 -2.06 2.06 -4.98
CA LYS A 87 -2.86 1.39 -6.01
C LYS A 87 -2.22 0.03 -6.30
N LEU A 88 -2.94 -1.03 -5.95
CA LEU A 88 -2.49 -2.41 -6.09
C LEU A 88 -3.29 -3.10 -7.19
N THR A 89 -2.61 -3.82 -8.08
CA THR A 89 -3.24 -4.62 -9.12
C THR A 89 -2.95 -6.09 -8.88
N PHE A 90 -3.99 -6.91 -8.94
CA PHE A 90 -3.93 -8.35 -8.72
C PHE A 90 -4.49 -9.10 -9.93
N SER A 91 -4.03 -10.33 -10.13
CA SER A 91 -4.59 -11.25 -11.12
C SER A 91 -5.48 -12.29 -10.45
N THR A 92 -6.59 -12.64 -11.08
CA THR A 92 -7.44 -13.76 -10.68
C THR A 92 -6.75 -15.11 -10.91
N GLN A 93 -5.70 -15.19 -11.74
CA GLN A 93 -4.81 -16.35 -11.77
C GLN A 93 -3.90 -16.32 -10.54
N GLY A 94 -4.10 -17.29 -9.65
CA GLY A 94 -3.36 -17.44 -8.41
C GLY A 94 -3.53 -16.34 -7.36
N ALA A 95 -4.52 -15.45 -7.54
CA ALA A 95 -4.82 -14.36 -6.61
C ALA A 95 -3.55 -13.58 -6.20
N ARG A 96 -2.66 -13.34 -7.17
CA ARG A 96 -1.31 -12.79 -6.96
C ARG A 96 -1.24 -11.32 -7.34
N MET A 97 -0.35 -10.58 -6.68
CA MET A 97 -0.08 -9.18 -6.99
C MET A 97 0.75 -9.07 -8.27
N ILE A 98 0.28 -8.24 -9.20
CA ILE A 98 0.96 -7.91 -10.46
C ILE A 98 1.72 -6.58 -10.34
N SER A 99 1.11 -5.58 -9.70
CA SER A 99 1.74 -4.28 -9.49
C SER A 99 1.33 -3.63 -8.17
N ALA A 100 2.24 -2.80 -7.66
CA ALA A 100 2.03 -1.97 -6.48
C ALA A 100 2.61 -0.58 -6.75
N GLN A 101 1.72 0.38 -6.98
CA GLN A 101 2.06 1.78 -7.18
C GLN A 101 1.89 2.56 -5.87
N MET A 102 2.88 3.38 -5.54
CA MET A 102 2.75 4.39 -4.49
C MET A 102 2.17 5.67 -5.09
N LYS A 103 1.04 6.13 -4.55
CA LYS A 103 0.38 7.38 -4.97
C LYS A 103 1.16 8.58 -4.42
N ASP A 104 1.19 9.67 -5.17
CA ASP A 104 1.95 10.90 -4.84
C ASP A 104 3.48 10.75 -4.75
N TYR A 105 4.03 9.57 -5.01
CA TYR A 105 5.46 9.35 -5.16
C TYR A 105 5.85 9.19 -6.62
N GLN A 106 7.02 9.72 -6.95
CA GLN A 106 7.59 9.63 -8.29
C GLN A 106 9.04 9.15 -8.20
N THR A 107 9.49 8.51 -9.27
CA THR A 107 10.90 8.22 -9.51
C THR A 107 11.66 9.52 -9.83
N TYR A 108 12.99 9.44 -9.87
CA TYR A 108 13.85 10.61 -10.15
C TYR A 108 13.53 11.28 -11.50
N ASP A 109 13.11 10.51 -12.49
CA ASP A 109 12.68 10.98 -13.81
C ASP A 109 11.19 11.41 -13.84
N SER A 110 10.58 11.63 -12.68
CA SER A 110 9.19 12.10 -12.53
C SER A 110 8.13 11.14 -13.09
N LEU A 111 8.44 9.85 -13.17
CA LEU A 111 7.47 8.80 -13.50
C LEU A 111 6.82 8.27 -12.21
N PRO A 112 5.62 7.65 -12.28
CA PRO A 112 4.99 7.08 -11.10
C PRO A 112 5.87 6.00 -10.43
N LEU A 113 5.94 6.02 -9.09
CA LEU A 113 6.74 5.05 -8.34
C LEU A 113 6.00 3.71 -8.18
N TYR A 114 6.59 2.64 -8.74
CA TYR A 114 6.15 1.26 -8.53
C TYR A 114 7.13 0.51 -7.64
N LEU A 115 6.64 -0.14 -6.59
CA LEU A 115 7.41 -1.08 -5.76
C LEU A 115 7.44 -2.49 -6.35
N VAL A 116 6.36 -2.81 -7.08
CA VAL A 116 6.19 -4.03 -7.86
C VAL A 116 5.64 -3.61 -9.21
N ASN A 117 6.24 -4.11 -10.28
CA ASN A 117 5.80 -3.88 -11.65
C ASN A 117 6.13 -5.12 -12.50
N GLU A 118 5.27 -6.15 -12.41
CA GLU A 118 5.41 -7.41 -13.17
C GLU A 118 6.77 -8.13 -12.98
N ASN A 119 7.53 -7.74 -11.95
CA ASN A 119 8.90 -8.18 -11.71
C ASN A 119 9.01 -9.15 -10.54
N GLN A 120 7.89 -9.72 -10.09
CA GLN A 120 7.85 -10.71 -9.01
C GLN A 120 6.91 -11.86 -9.33
N THR A 121 7.23 -13.00 -8.72
CA THR A 121 6.36 -14.17 -8.64
C THR A 121 6.17 -14.49 -7.17
N MET A 122 4.92 -14.44 -6.70
CA MET A 122 4.54 -14.87 -5.36
C MET A 122 3.54 -16.02 -5.51
N ASP A 123 3.86 -17.16 -4.90
CA ASP A 123 3.04 -18.37 -4.95
C ASP A 123 3.03 -19.06 -3.58
N LEU A 124 1.88 -19.62 -3.20
CA LEU A 124 1.71 -20.31 -1.93
C LEU A 124 1.16 -21.71 -2.20
N ILE A 125 1.67 -22.67 -1.44
CA ILE A 125 1.19 -24.05 -1.46
C ILE A 125 0.71 -24.40 -0.06
N LEU A 126 -0.59 -24.68 0.09
CA LEU A 126 -1.11 -25.26 1.31
C LEU A 126 -0.74 -26.75 1.35
N PRO A 127 -0.50 -27.35 2.53
CA PRO A 127 -0.18 -28.78 2.63
C PRO A 127 -1.19 -29.64 1.86
N GLY A 128 -0.72 -30.51 0.98
CA GLY A 128 -1.59 -31.42 0.21
C GLY A 128 -2.53 -30.76 -0.80
N ALA A 129 -2.36 -29.47 -1.09
CA ALA A 129 -3.10 -28.75 -2.13
C ALA A 129 -2.19 -28.41 -3.33
N GLU A 130 -2.81 -28.06 -4.45
CA GLU A 130 -2.10 -27.46 -5.58
C GLU A 130 -1.64 -26.03 -5.27
N SER A 131 -0.61 -25.57 -5.98
CA SER A 131 -0.11 -24.20 -5.88
C SER A 131 -1.21 -23.20 -6.28
N LEU A 132 -1.27 -22.05 -5.58
CA LEU A 132 -2.21 -20.99 -5.95
C LEU A 132 -1.98 -20.54 -7.39
N GLY A 133 -0.73 -20.41 -7.83
CA GLY A 133 -0.36 -19.99 -9.19
C GLY A 133 -0.96 -20.85 -10.31
N GLN A 134 -1.37 -22.08 -10.02
CA GLN A 134 -2.02 -22.99 -10.98
C GLN A 134 -3.56 -22.87 -10.98
N LYS A 135 -4.13 -22.18 -9.99
CA LYS A 135 -5.57 -22.04 -9.79
C LYS A 135 -6.11 -20.75 -10.39
N GLY A 136 -7.30 -20.86 -10.96
CA GLY A 136 -8.11 -19.72 -11.35
C GLY A 136 -9.11 -19.38 -10.25
N PHE A 137 -9.19 -18.11 -9.88
CA PHE A 137 -10.13 -17.62 -8.88
C PHE A 137 -11.22 -16.75 -9.51
N ILE A 138 -12.41 -16.75 -8.93
CA ILE A 138 -13.45 -15.75 -9.19
C ILE A 138 -13.55 -14.80 -8.00
N ILE A 139 -14.04 -13.58 -8.24
CA ILE A 139 -14.30 -12.61 -7.17
C ILE A 139 -15.61 -12.99 -6.47
N ASP A 140 -15.52 -13.40 -5.22
CA ASP A 140 -16.65 -13.79 -4.35
C ASP A 140 -17.35 -12.55 -3.79
N ALA A 141 -16.57 -11.55 -3.37
CA ALA A 141 -17.07 -10.31 -2.80
C ALA A 141 -16.09 -9.15 -2.94
N ARG A 142 -16.64 -7.94 -3.02
CA ARG A 142 -15.90 -6.67 -2.91
C ARG A 142 -16.46 -5.84 -1.76
N THR A 143 -15.57 -5.20 -1.03
CA THR A 143 -15.88 -4.28 0.06
C THR A 143 -15.10 -2.98 -0.14
N SER A 144 -15.40 -1.94 0.62
CA SER A 144 -14.63 -0.68 0.58
C SER A 144 -13.16 -0.85 0.94
N SER A 145 -12.81 -1.86 1.73
CA SER A 145 -11.45 -2.10 2.24
C SER A 145 -10.79 -3.37 1.69
N GLY A 146 -11.37 -4.03 0.68
CA GLY A 146 -10.79 -5.29 0.20
C GLY A 146 -11.65 -6.13 -0.71
N VAL A 147 -11.07 -7.26 -1.15
CA VAL A 147 -11.66 -8.20 -2.10
C VAL A 147 -11.46 -9.62 -1.58
N VAL A 148 -12.47 -10.46 -1.76
CA VAL A 148 -12.41 -11.90 -1.49
C VAL A 148 -12.52 -12.65 -2.81
N LEU A 149 -11.59 -13.57 -3.03
CA LEU A 149 -11.54 -14.46 -4.18
C LEU A 149 -11.76 -15.90 -3.75
N THR A 150 -12.37 -16.72 -4.61
CA THR A 150 -12.62 -18.14 -4.35
C THR A 150 -12.41 -18.99 -5.60
N ASP A 151 -11.87 -20.20 -5.43
CA ASP A 151 -11.89 -21.27 -6.45
C ASP A 151 -12.92 -22.38 -6.09
N GLY A 152 -13.76 -22.13 -5.07
CA GLY A 152 -14.70 -23.08 -4.49
C GLY A 152 -14.16 -23.85 -3.27
N SER A 153 -12.84 -24.10 -3.20
CA SER A 153 -12.20 -24.83 -2.08
C SER A 153 -11.24 -23.97 -1.26
N THR A 154 -10.73 -22.90 -1.86
CA THR A 154 -9.71 -21.99 -1.37
C THR A 154 -10.25 -20.59 -1.48
N LYS A 155 -10.14 -19.81 -0.41
CA LYS A 155 -10.47 -18.39 -0.37
C LYS A 155 -9.22 -17.56 -0.13
N VAL A 156 -9.05 -16.51 -0.93
CA VAL A 156 -7.99 -15.51 -0.77
C VAL A 156 -8.65 -14.18 -0.44
N ARG A 157 -8.31 -13.62 0.72
CA ARG A 157 -8.79 -12.31 1.16
C ARG A 157 -7.64 -11.30 1.06
N ILE A 158 -7.89 -10.24 0.30
CA ILE A 158 -7.03 -9.07 0.21
C ILE A 158 -7.72 -7.94 0.97
N THR A 159 -7.03 -7.31 1.90
CA THR A 159 -7.54 -6.17 2.66
C THR A 159 -6.52 -5.04 2.61
N LEU A 160 -6.98 -3.87 2.18
CA LEU A 160 -6.23 -2.64 2.10
C LEU A 160 -6.93 -1.61 3.01
N PRO A 161 -6.28 -1.16 4.11
CA PRO A 161 -6.82 -0.08 4.94
C PRO A 161 -6.99 1.21 4.14
N GLU A 162 -7.81 2.13 4.65
CA GLU A 162 -8.08 3.42 3.99
C GLU A 162 -6.81 4.26 3.76
N ASN A 163 -5.84 4.16 4.65
CA ASN A 163 -4.57 4.87 4.59
C ASN A 163 -3.40 3.92 4.92
N GLY A 164 -2.21 4.29 4.48
CA GLY A 164 -0.96 3.58 4.72
C GLY A 164 -0.52 2.68 3.55
N PHE A 165 0.66 2.08 3.73
CA PHE A 165 1.36 1.30 2.71
C PHE A 165 1.31 -0.22 2.94
N ASP A 166 0.60 -0.66 3.98
CA ASP A 166 0.48 -2.07 4.33
C ASP A 166 -0.84 -2.64 3.82
N PHE A 167 -0.82 -3.92 3.41
CA PHE A 167 -2.01 -4.66 3.04
C PHE A 167 -1.94 -6.08 3.62
N SER A 168 -3.10 -6.68 3.85
CA SER A 168 -3.22 -8.07 4.28
C SER A 168 -3.56 -8.97 3.11
N TRP A 169 -2.84 -10.09 2.99
CA TRP A 169 -3.12 -11.17 2.05
C TRP A 169 -3.25 -12.47 2.83
N VAL A 170 -4.48 -12.99 2.93
CA VAL A 170 -4.82 -14.14 3.76
C VAL A 170 -5.40 -15.24 2.89
N VAL A 171 -4.76 -16.42 2.93
CA VAL A 171 -5.21 -17.60 2.21
C VAL A 171 -5.79 -18.59 3.20
N SER A 172 -6.98 -19.11 2.87
CA SER A 172 -7.69 -20.11 3.67
C SER A 172 -8.27 -21.18 2.75
N GLY A 173 -8.35 -22.42 3.22
CA GLY A 173 -8.88 -23.51 2.43
C GLY A 173 -8.59 -24.86 3.08
N ASN A 174 -8.93 -25.93 2.37
CA ASN A 174 -8.59 -27.27 2.81
C ASN A 174 -7.09 -27.50 2.71
N ALA A 175 -6.50 -28.02 3.79
CA ALA A 175 -5.12 -28.44 3.87
C ALA A 175 -5.02 -29.86 4.41
N GLY A 176 -3.98 -30.58 4.01
CA GLY A 176 -3.63 -31.88 4.52
C GLY A 176 -3.32 -31.82 6.02
N ILE A 177 -3.61 -32.94 6.71
CA ILE A 177 -3.41 -33.11 8.16
C ILE A 177 -1.93 -33.06 8.60
N ALA A 178 -1.01 -33.13 7.65
CA ALA A 178 0.43 -33.08 7.88
C ALA A 178 1.10 -32.20 6.82
N GLY A 179 2.21 -31.57 7.20
CA GLY A 179 2.95 -30.62 6.36
C GLY A 179 2.87 -29.18 6.87
N LYS A 180 3.56 -28.27 6.19
CA LYS A 180 3.54 -26.83 6.46
C LYS A 180 3.25 -26.09 5.16
N PRO A 181 2.58 -24.93 5.20
CA PRO A 181 2.43 -24.10 4.01
C PRO A 181 3.81 -23.62 3.53
N GLU A 182 3.98 -23.56 2.21
CA GLU A 182 5.22 -23.12 1.58
C GLU A 182 4.95 -21.86 0.75
N LEU A 183 5.72 -20.80 0.99
CA LEU A 183 5.67 -19.54 0.24
C LEU A 183 6.91 -19.46 -0.66
N PHE A 184 6.67 -19.41 -1.96
CA PHE A 184 7.68 -19.13 -2.98
C PHE A 184 7.56 -17.67 -3.37
N TRP A 185 8.62 -16.90 -3.14
CA TRP A 185 8.66 -15.49 -3.51
C TRP A 185 9.99 -15.14 -4.16
N GLU A 186 9.91 -14.76 -5.43
CA GLU A 186 11.05 -14.29 -6.21
C GLU A 186 10.73 -12.90 -6.76
N ARG A 187 11.72 -12.01 -6.74
CA ARG A 187 11.60 -10.66 -7.31
C ARG A 187 12.89 -10.25 -7.98
N THR A 188 12.78 -9.81 -9.22
CA THR A 188 13.89 -9.16 -9.93
C THR A 188 14.06 -7.75 -9.39
N ALA A 189 15.25 -7.42 -8.92
CA ALA A 189 15.55 -6.10 -8.39
C ALA A 189 15.37 -5.03 -9.47
N MET A 190 14.70 -3.94 -9.10
CA MET A 190 14.63 -2.76 -9.96
C MET A 190 15.99 -2.06 -9.97
N ARG A 191 16.34 -1.47 -11.11
CA ARG A 191 17.57 -0.68 -11.22
C ARG A 191 17.47 0.52 -10.27
N THR A 192 18.49 0.70 -9.45
CA THR A 192 18.60 1.87 -8.57
C THR A 192 19.50 2.92 -9.20
N GLU A 193 19.32 4.18 -8.82
CA GLU A 193 20.07 5.35 -9.30
C GLU A 193 21.60 5.13 -9.28
N LYS A 194 22.11 4.51 -8.21
CA LYS A 194 23.54 4.19 -8.05
C LYS A 194 24.08 3.27 -9.16
N GLY A 195 23.24 2.43 -9.75
CA GLY A 195 23.61 1.59 -10.89
C GLY A 195 23.70 2.39 -12.19
N ILE A 196 22.82 3.37 -12.39
CA ILE A 196 22.75 4.16 -13.63
C ILE A 196 24.00 5.04 -13.81
N SER A 197 24.46 5.73 -12.76
CA SER A 197 25.67 6.56 -12.86
C SER A 197 26.90 5.71 -13.22
N ASN A 198 27.02 4.53 -12.63
CA ASN A 198 28.15 3.63 -12.87
C ASN A 198 28.10 2.98 -14.27
N GLU A 199 26.93 2.61 -14.76
CA GLU A 199 26.78 2.03 -16.10
C GLU A 199 26.95 3.06 -17.23
N ARG A 200 26.52 4.31 -17.01
CA ARG A 200 26.67 5.37 -18.02
C ARG A 200 28.13 5.72 -18.31
N ILE A 201 29.02 5.65 -17.30
CA ILE A 201 30.45 5.98 -17.45
C ILE A 201 31.14 5.11 -18.51
N TYR A 202 30.68 3.88 -18.74
CA TYR A 202 31.34 2.93 -19.66
C TYR A 202 30.60 2.71 -20.99
N SER A 203 29.47 3.40 -21.22
CA SER A 203 28.57 3.10 -22.35
C SER A 203 28.65 4.07 -23.54
N THR A 204 29.35 5.20 -23.41
CA THR A 204 29.65 6.08 -24.56
C THR A 204 30.99 5.70 -25.18
N TYR A 205 30.96 4.80 -26.15
CA TYR A 205 32.02 4.74 -27.17
C TYR A 205 31.80 5.89 -28.17
N SER A 206 32.86 6.66 -28.43
CA SER A 206 32.94 7.73 -29.44
C SER A 206 32.85 7.21 -30.86
#